data_AF-E0S871-F1
#
_entry.id   AF-E0S871-F1
#
_cell.length_a   1.000
_cell.length_b   1.000
_cell.length_c   1.000
_cell.angle_alpha   90.00
_cell.angle_beta   90.00
_cell.angle_gamma   90.00
#
_symmetry.space_group_name_H-M   'P 1'
#
loop_
_entity.id
_entity.type
_entity.pdbx_description
1 polymer ?
#
loop_
_entity_poly.entity_id
_entity_poly.type
_entity_poly.pdbx_seq_one_letter_code
_entity_poly.pdbx_strand_id
1 'polypeptide(L)'
;MLHDVVIVALALAFCFFLVNRKRRLLDKKTLLLEPFKKHFERSAEEFPSIHQSILKLVGHPSLDYLCGIITLKRDFCLSYILGSVPKESLILTGQLKVRTPCMYVFRKTLPPKHYGLKYTKKCLLGNIPGYRTFGALGEKHLEFIKKYDVSIFFVSYAPQDIEDSPSFESQVFLKAGLSLLENPEFIDDFLGLFDTIVPEPSKRVLEMKQGYNRDAEALKVRENRSFGEKMAFYLREKNKIRKK
;
A
#
# COMPACT_ATOMS: atom_id res chain seq x y z
N MET A 1 -37.60 -23.26 -24.59
CA MET A 1 -38.17 -22.93 -23.26
C MET A 1 -37.65 -23.84 -22.15
N LEU A 2 -37.95 -25.15 -22.11
CA LEU A 2 -37.45 -26.02 -21.03
C LEU A 2 -35.91 -26.11 -21.01
N HIS A 3 -35.28 -26.28 -22.17
CA HIS A 3 -33.82 -26.30 -22.29
C HIS A 3 -33.16 -24.98 -21.84
N ASP A 4 -33.74 -23.83 -22.18
CA ASP A 4 -33.24 -22.52 -21.76
C ASP A 4 -33.33 -22.36 -20.25
N VAL A 5 -34.43 -22.80 -19.63
CA VAL A 5 -34.59 -22.79 -18.17
C VAL A 5 -33.58 -23.70 -17.48
N VAL A 6 -33.31 -24.90 -18.04
CA VAL A 6 -32.29 -25.81 -17.51
C VAL A 6 -30.89 -25.21 -17.60
N ILE A 7 -30.54 -24.59 -18.74
CA ILE A 7 -29.24 -23.93 -18.92
C ILE A 7 -29.08 -22.77 -17.92
N VAL A 8 -30.11 -21.94 -17.77
CA VAL A 8 -30.10 -20.84 -16.80
C VAL A 8 -29.97 -21.36 -15.37
N ALA A 9 -30.71 -22.41 -15.00
CA ALA A 9 -30.61 -23.02 -13.68
C ALA A 9 -29.21 -23.60 -13.40
N LEU A 10 -28.60 -24.28 -14.37
CA LEU A 10 -27.23 -24.79 -14.27
C LEU A 10 -26.22 -23.65 -14.13
N ALA A 11 -26.36 -22.58 -14.92
CA ALA A 11 -25.51 -21.40 -14.82
C ALA A 11 -25.62 -20.73 -13.44
N LEU A 12 -26.84 -20.56 -12.92
CA LEU A 12 -27.08 -20.01 -11.58
C LEU A 12 -26.51 -20.90 -10.48
N ALA A 13 -26.71 -22.21 -10.55
CA ALA A 13 -26.15 -23.16 -9.60
C ALA A 13 -24.62 -23.14 -9.60
N PHE A 14 -24.00 -23.07 -10.78
CA PHE A 14 -22.55 -22.96 -10.93
C PHE A 14 -22.02 -21.64 -10.37
N CYS A 15 -22.66 -20.51 -10.68
CA CYS A 15 -22.31 -19.21 -10.11
C CYS A 15 -22.42 -19.22 -8.58
N PHE A 16 -23.51 -19.75 -8.03
CA PHE A 16 -23.71 -19.87 -6.58
C PHE A 16 -22.63 -20.75 -5.92
N PHE A 17 -22.28 -21.87 -6.54
CA PHE A 17 -21.20 -22.75 -6.08
C PHE A 17 -19.85 -22.03 -6.05
N LEU A 18 -19.49 -21.31 -7.12
CA LEU A 18 -18.24 -20.55 -7.19
C LEU A 18 -18.18 -19.45 -6.13
N VAL A 19 -19.27 -18.69 -5.96
CA VAL A 19 -19.37 -17.64 -4.93
C VAL A 19 -19.17 -18.22 -3.54
N ASN A 20 -19.86 -19.31 -3.20
CA ASN A 20 -19.73 -19.95 -1.88
C ASN A 20 -18.34 -20.53 -1.64
N ARG A 21 -17.74 -21.15 -2.66
CA ARG A 21 -16.36 -21.66 -2.56
C ARG A 21 -15.37 -20.54 -2.28
N LYS A 22 -15.51 -19.40 -2.94
CA LYS A 22 -14.65 -18.23 -2.74
C LYS A 22 -14.85 -17.59 -1.38
N ARG A 23 -16.10 -17.44 -0.94
CA ARG A 23 -16.42 -16.93 0.40
C ARG A 23 -15.79 -17.80 1.49
N ARG A 24 -15.99 -19.12 1.46
CA ARG A 24 -15.37 -20.05 2.41
C ARG A 24 -13.84 -20.00 2.41
N LEU A 25 -13.23 -19.79 1.25
CA LEU A 25 -11.78 -19.62 1.16
C LEU A 25 -11.34 -18.31 1.82
N LEU A 26 -12.06 -17.22 1.56
CA LEU A 26 -11.80 -15.92 2.19
C LEU A 26 -11.94 -16.02 3.70
N ASP A 27 -13.04 -16.57 4.20
CA ASP A 27 -13.30 -16.76 5.63
C ASP A 27 -12.19 -17.55 6.33
N LYS A 28 -11.62 -18.58 5.67
CA LYS A 28 -10.47 -19.31 6.22
C LYS A 28 -9.21 -18.47 6.29
N LYS A 29 -8.98 -17.62 5.29
CA LYS A 29 -7.80 -16.77 5.20
C LYS A 29 -7.88 -15.56 6.14
N THR A 30 -9.08 -15.03 6.41
CA THR A 30 -9.26 -13.93 7.36
C THR A 30 -8.88 -14.30 8.78
N LEU A 31 -9.03 -15.58 9.16
CA LEU A 31 -8.56 -16.10 10.44
C LEU A 31 -7.05 -15.87 10.68
N LEU A 32 -6.25 -15.72 9.62
CA LEU A 32 -4.82 -15.40 9.73
C LEU A 32 -4.56 -13.99 10.26
N LEU A 33 -5.56 -13.10 10.24
CA LEU A 33 -5.46 -11.75 10.84
C LEU A 33 -5.88 -11.72 12.30
N GLU A 34 -6.53 -12.76 12.83
CA GLU A 34 -6.97 -12.83 14.23
C GLU A 34 -5.88 -12.49 15.25
N PRO A 35 -4.60 -12.91 15.09
CA PRO A 35 -3.59 -12.61 16.09
C PRO A 35 -3.36 -11.10 16.27
N PHE A 36 -3.59 -10.26 15.24
CA PHE A 36 -3.51 -8.81 15.40
C PHE A 36 -4.47 -8.29 16.48
N LYS A 37 -5.66 -8.90 16.65
CA LYS A 37 -6.65 -8.43 17.61
C LYS A 37 -6.13 -8.42 19.06
N LYS A 38 -5.11 -9.23 19.37
CA LYS A 38 -4.49 -9.26 20.71
C LYS A 38 -3.76 -7.96 21.07
N HIS A 39 -3.40 -7.14 20.08
CA HIS A 39 -2.61 -5.92 20.27
C HIS A 39 -3.46 -4.64 20.21
N PHE A 40 -4.78 -4.77 20.01
CA PHE A 40 -5.68 -3.64 19.79
C PHE A 40 -6.92 -3.79 20.66
N GLU A 41 -7.46 -2.66 21.15
CA GLU A 41 -8.65 -2.66 21.99
C GLU A 41 -9.92 -3.01 21.22
N ARG A 42 -9.99 -2.60 19.95
CA ARG A 42 -11.19 -2.73 19.12
C ARG A 42 -10.84 -3.23 17.73
N SER A 43 -11.73 -4.06 17.19
CA SER A 43 -11.64 -4.53 15.82
C SER A 43 -13.00 -4.51 15.13
N ALA A 44 -13.02 -4.20 13.84
CA ALA A 44 -14.19 -4.32 12.97
C ALA A 44 -13.78 -5.03 11.67
N GLU A 45 -14.58 -6.00 11.23
CA GLU A 45 -14.33 -6.73 9.99
C GLU A 45 -15.37 -6.35 8.93
N GLU A 46 -14.91 -6.11 7.71
CA GLU A 46 -15.72 -5.72 6.57
C GLU A 46 -15.38 -6.57 5.35
N PHE A 47 -16.40 -6.94 4.58
CA PHE A 47 -16.27 -7.76 3.36
C PHE A 47 -16.75 -6.97 2.14
N PRO A 48 -15.93 -6.06 1.59
CA PRO A 48 -16.32 -5.25 0.44
C PRO A 48 -16.59 -6.10 -0.82
N SER A 49 -16.06 -7.32 -0.89
CA SER A 49 -16.37 -8.27 -1.96
C SER A 49 -16.09 -9.71 -1.54
N ILE A 50 -16.52 -10.69 -2.33
CA ILE A 50 -16.24 -12.12 -2.09
C ILE A 50 -14.74 -12.50 -2.26
N HIS A 51 -13.89 -11.55 -2.67
CA HIS A 51 -12.45 -11.73 -2.85
C HIS A 51 -11.63 -10.89 -1.87
N GLN A 52 -12.27 -10.10 -1.01
CA GLN A 52 -11.56 -9.15 -0.17
C GLN A 52 -12.21 -9.03 1.20
N SER A 53 -11.38 -9.09 2.24
CA SER A 53 -11.76 -8.78 3.62
C SER A 53 -10.83 -7.71 4.15
N ILE A 54 -11.39 -6.87 5.01
CA ILE A 54 -10.72 -5.79 5.70
C ILE A 54 -10.95 -5.98 7.20
N LEU A 55 -9.88 -6.17 7.95
CA LEU A 55 -9.88 -6.09 9.41
C LEU A 55 -9.34 -4.73 9.83
N LYS A 56 -10.22 -3.86 10.34
CA LYS A 56 -9.86 -2.57 10.93
C LYS A 56 -9.62 -2.75 12.43
N LEU A 57 -8.52 -2.20 12.94
CA LEU A 57 -8.02 -2.34 14.30
C LEU A 57 -7.72 -0.96 14.88
N VAL A 58 -8.11 -0.72 16.14
CA VAL A 58 -7.98 0.58 16.83
C VAL A 58 -7.60 0.34 18.30
N GLY A 59 -6.88 1.30 18.90
CA GLY A 59 -6.51 1.26 20.32
C GLY A 59 -5.12 0.72 20.61
N HIS A 60 -4.21 0.75 19.63
CA HIS A 60 -2.79 0.42 19.87
C HIS A 60 -2.05 1.65 20.43
N PRO A 61 -0.98 1.48 21.25
CA PRO A 61 -0.22 2.61 21.79
C PRO A 61 0.36 3.54 20.72
N SER A 62 0.97 2.99 19.67
CA SER A 62 1.69 3.77 18.63
C SER A 62 0.85 4.10 17.37
N LEU A 63 -0.29 3.44 17.17
CA LEU A 63 -1.10 3.54 15.95
C LEU A 63 -2.49 4.10 16.30
N ASP A 64 -2.97 5.08 15.53
CA ASP A 64 -4.37 5.53 15.59
C ASP A 64 -5.30 4.42 15.09
N TYR A 65 -4.92 3.80 13.97
CA TYR A 65 -5.56 2.60 13.44
C TYR A 65 -4.60 1.78 12.57
N LEU A 66 -4.97 0.52 12.36
CA LEU A 66 -4.36 -0.38 11.40
C LEU A 66 -5.46 -1.14 10.66
N CYS A 67 -5.32 -1.30 9.35
CA CYS A 67 -6.19 -2.08 8.50
C CYS A 67 -5.38 -3.23 7.89
N GLY A 68 -5.77 -4.47 8.19
CA GLY A 68 -5.30 -5.66 7.50
C GLY A 68 -6.26 -6.02 6.37
N ILE A 69 -5.78 -5.97 5.13
CA ILE A 69 -6.58 -6.23 3.94
C ILE A 69 -6.06 -7.49 3.29
N ILE A 70 -6.91 -8.52 3.21
CA ILE A 70 -6.64 -9.73 2.44
C ILE A 70 -7.37 -9.62 1.11
N THR A 71 -6.66 -9.91 0.02
CA THR A 71 -7.24 -9.99 -1.31
C THR A 71 -6.87 -11.32 -1.97
N LEU A 72 -7.89 -12.08 -2.37
CA LEU A 72 -7.75 -13.31 -3.14
C LEU A 72 -7.69 -13.02 -4.65
N LYS A 73 -7.17 -13.97 -5.42
CA LYS A 73 -7.14 -13.88 -6.89
C LYS A 73 -8.54 -13.65 -7.44
N ARG A 74 -8.65 -12.62 -8.28
CA ARG A 74 -9.85 -12.33 -9.06
C ARG A 74 -9.88 -13.21 -10.30
N ASP A 75 -10.52 -14.38 -10.19
CA ASP A 75 -10.54 -15.38 -11.25
C ASP A 75 -11.54 -15.09 -12.39
N PHE A 76 -12.25 -13.96 -12.33
CA PHE A 76 -13.31 -13.58 -13.27
C PHE A 76 -12.90 -12.48 -14.25
N CYS A 77 -11.69 -11.92 -14.12
CA CYS A 77 -11.17 -10.93 -15.06
C CYS A 77 -10.13 -11.59 -15.98
N LEU A 78 -10.41 -11.64 -17.30
CA LEU A 78 -9.53 -12.27 -18.30
C LEU A 78 -8.08 -11.74 -18.25
N SER A 79 -7.90 -10.45 -17.96
CA SER A 79 -6.56 -9.85 -17.79
C SER A 79 -5.84 -10.34 -16.52
N TYR A 80 -6.56 -10.76 -15.48
CA TYR A 80 -6.01 -11.38 -14.26
C TYR A 80 -5.76 -12.88 -14.41
N ILE A 81 -6.46 -13.55 -15.32
CA ILE A 81 -6.23 -14.96 -15.65
C ILE A 81 -4.90 -15.10 -16.42
N LEU A 82 -4.65 -14.19 -17.36
CA LEU A 82 -3.49 -14.22 -18.27
C LEU A 82 -2.25 -13.48 -17.72
N GLY A 83 -2.41 -12.62 -16.70
CA GLY A 83 -1.31 -11.89 -16.07
C GLY A 83 -0.62 -12.66 -14.94
N SER A 84 0.65 -12.34 -14.67
CA SER A 84 1.42 -12.79 -13.50
C SER A 84 1.02 -12.04 -12.21
N VAL A 85 -0.28 -11.96 -11.94
CA VAL A 85 -0.81 -11.29 -10.73
C VAL A 85 -0.62 -12.23 -9.53
N PRO A 86 -0.13 -11.74 -8.37
CA PRO A 86 -0.06 -12.53 -7.15
C PRO A 86 -1.40 -13.21 -6.85
N LYS A 87 -1.36 -14.51 -6.56
CA LYS A 87 -2.58 -15.30 -6.31
C LYS A 87 -3.34 -14.80 -5.08
N GLU A 88 -2.62 -14.34 -4.05
CA GLU A 88 -3.19 -13.81 -2.82
C GLU A 88 -2.25 -12.72 -2.31
N SER A 89 -2.80 -11.63 -1.79
CA SER A 89 -2.00 -10.53 -1.23
C SER A 89 -2.52 -10.07 0.12
N LEU A 90 -1.57 -9.69 0.97
CA LEU A 90 -1.79 -8.95 2.19
C LEU A 90 -1.40 -7.48 1.96
N ILE A 91 -2.26 -6.57 2.39
CA ILE A 91 -1.92 -5.16 2.58
C ILE A 91 -2.16 -4.82 4.04
N LEU A 92 -1.15 -4.29 4.72
CA LEU A 92 -1.31 -3.63 6.02
C LEU A 92 -1.20 -2.13 5.76
N THR A 93 -2.22 -1.37 6.12
CA THR A 93 -2.19 0.10 5.99
C THR A 93 -2.73 0.74 7.26
N GLY A 94 -2.12 1.81 7.74
CA GLY A 94 -2.50 2.40 9.02
C GLY A 94 -1.92 3.79 9.22
N GLN A 95 -2.21 4.36 10.37
CA GLN A 95 -1.76 5.70 10.75
C GLN A 95 -1.07 5.66 12.11
N LEU A 96 0.11 6.24 12.18
CA LEU A 96 0.86 6.43 13.43
C LEU A 96 0.37 7.69 14.14
N LYS A 97 0.30 7.63 15.47
CA LYS A 97 -0.06 8.78 16.32
C LYS A 97 0.95 9.91 16.25
N VAL A 98 2.18 9.59 15.85
CA VAL A 98 3.31 10.52 15.79
C VAL A 98 3.89 10.49 14.38
N ARG A 99 4.30 11.67 13.89
CA ARG A 99 5.03 11.77 12.62
C ARG A 99 6.44 11.25 12.78
N THR A 100 6.82 10.30 11.94
CA THR A 100 8.14 9.67 12.00
C THR A 100 8.94 9.99 10.75
N PRO A 101 10.28 9.87 10.79
CA PRO A 101 11.07 9.99 9.59
C PRO A 101 10.59 9.08 8.47
N CYS A 102 10.49 9.64 7.27
CA CYS A 102 10.04 8.87 6.12
C CYS A 102 11.04 7.76 5.79
N MET A 103 10.52 6.57 5.53
CA MET A 103 11.29 5.46 4.99
C MET A 103 10.48 4.73 3.91
N TYR A 104 11.20 4.20 2.93
CA TYR A 104 10.58 3.47 1.83
C TYR A 104 11.46 2.28 1.43
N VAL A 105 10.79 1.16 1.16
CA VAL A 105 11.38 -0.09 0.73
C VAL A 105 10.54 -0.63 -0.41
N PHE A 106 11.17 -0.86 -1.56
CA PHE A 106 10.53 -1.44 -2.73
C PHE A 106 11.35 -2.60 -3.25
N ARG A 107 10.71 -3.71 -3.58
CA ARG A 107 11.38 -4.78 -4.33
C ARG A 107 11.90 -4.23 -5.66
N LYS A 108 13.11 -4.60 -6.08
CA LYS A 108 13.77 -4.07 -7.29
C LYS A 108 12.97 -4.33 -8.57
N THR A 109 12.13 -5.35 -8.58
CA THR A 109 11.22 -5.69 -9.68
C THR A 109 10.06 -4.70 -9.84
N LEU A 110 9.75 -3.89 -8.81
CA LEU A 110 8.64 -2.95 -8.81
C LEU A 110 9.14 -1.51 -8.86
N PRO A 111 8.63 -0.65 -9.78
CA PRO A 111 9.04 0.75 -9.84
C PRO A 111 8.62 1.48 -8.56
N PRO A 112 9.52 2.28 -7.95
CA PRO A 112 9.21 3.01 -6.73
C PRO A 112 8.27 4.17 -7.09
N LYS A 113 7.06 4.14 -6.53
CA LYS A 113 6.01 5.14 -6.79
C LYS A 113 5.48 5.64 -5.45
N HIS A 114 5.94 6.82 -5.06
CA HIS A 114 5.46 7.55 -3.90
C HIS A 114 5.98 8.98 -3.98
N TYR A 115 5.13 9.99 -3.83
CA TYR A 115 5.52 11.40 -3.99
C TYR A 115 6.65 11.81 -3.03
N GLY A 116 6.59 11.36 -1.78
CA GLY A 116 7.64 11.55 -0.77
C GLY A 116 9.07 11.12 -1.17
N LEU A 117 9.25 10.28 -2.20
CA LEU A 117 10.59 9.93 -2.71
C LEU A 117 11.34 11.13 -3.29
N LYS A 118 10.64 12.19 -3.72
CA LYS A 118 11.27 13.45 -4.16
C LYS A 118 12.13 14.10 -3.07
N TYR A 119 11.76 13.90 -1.81
CA TYR A 119 12.38 14.53 -0.64
C TYR A 119 13.31 13.59 0.12
N THR A 120 13.40 12.34 -0.30
CA THR A 120 14.04 11.29 0.49
C THR A 120 15.21 10.69 -0.27
N LYS A 121 16.39 10.69 0.35
CA LYS A 121 17.59 10.13 -0.27
C LYS A 121 17.56 8.61 -0.26
N LYS A 122 18.18 8.00 -1.26
CA LYS A 122 18.42 6.55 -1.29
C LYS A 122 19.29 6.17 -0.08
N CYS A 123 18.90 5.11 0.63
CA CYS A 123 19.69 4.59 1.73
C CYS A 123 20.86 3.79 1.15
N LEU A 124 22.08 4.20 1.47
CA LEU A 124 23.31 3.54 1.01
C LEU A 124 23.90 2.59 2.06
N LEU A 125 23.57 2.82 3.33
CA LEU A 125 23.98 2.00 4.47
C LEU A 125 22.93 0.90 4.67
N GLY A 126 23.34 -0.37 4.69
CA GLY A 126 22.39 -1.50 4.84
C GLY A 126 21.70 -1.91 3.54
N ASN A 127 22.47 -2.10 2.46
CA ASN A 127 21.95 -2.62 1.19
C ASN A 127 21.29 -3.99 1.41
N ILE A 128 19.98 -4.07 1.18
CA ILE A 128 19.23 -5.33 1.22
C ILE A 128 19.16 -5.89 -0.21
N PRO A 129 19.76 -7.07 -0.48
CA PRO A 129 19.69 -7.70 -1.79
C PRO A 129 18.24 -7.79 -2.28
N GLY A 130 18.00 -7.46 -3.55
CA GLY A 130 16.65 -7.49 -4.10
C GLY A 130 15.77 -6.26 -3.82
N TYR A 131 16.21 -5.29 -3.01
CA TYR A 131 15.42 -4.11 -2.66
C TYR A 131 16.04 -2.75 -3.05
N ARG A 132 15.19 -1.74 -3.15
CA ARG A 132 15.52 -0.31 -3.20
C ARG A 132 15.01 0.34 -1.93
N THR A 133 15.92 0.90 -1.15
CA THR A 133 15.62 1.51 0.15
C THR A 133 15.90 3.02 0.12
N PHE A 134 15.07 3.80 0.79
CA PHE A 134 15.14 5.25 0.86
C PHE A 134 14.79 5.72 2.27
N GLY A 135 15.45 6.78 2.75
CA GLY A 135 15.14 7.41 4.02
C GLY A 135 15.86 6.78 5.22
N ALA A 136 15.29 7.01 6.41
CA ALA A 136 15.91 6.67 7.68
C ALA A 136 15.50 5.26 8.15
N LEU A 137 16.10 4.23 7.56
CA LEU A 137 15.90 2.86 8.03
C LEU A 137 16.81 2.55 9.22
N GLY A 138 16.21 2.27 10.37
CA GLY A 138 16.90 1.69 11.53
C GLY A 138 17.18 0.19 11.39
N GLU A 139 17.99 -0.38 12.29
CA GLU A 139 18.40 -1.80 12.27
C GLU A 139 17.22 -2.76 12.29
N LYS A 140 16.23 -2.54 13.18
CA LYS A 140 14.99 -3.34 13.23
C LYS A 140 14.26 -3.42 11.88
N HIS A 141 14.22 -2.31 11.15
CA HIS A 141 13.60 -2.28 9.82
C HIS A 141 14.41 -3.11 8.82
N LEU A 142 15.74 -3.03 8.86
CA LEU A 142 16.60 -3.81 7.99
C LEU A 142 16.48 -5.31 8.27
N GLU A 143 16.43 -5.71 9.54
CA GLU A 143 16.22 -7.09 9.98
C GLU A 143 14.87 -7.63 9.54
N PHE A 144 13.80 -6.86 9.76
CA PHE A 144 12.45 -7.22 9.33
C PHE A 144 12.37 -7.48 7.82
N ILE A 145 12.96 -6.61 7.00
CA ILE A 145 12.93 -6.75 5.53
C ILE A 145 13.82 -7.88 5.03
N LYS A 146 14.90 -8.23 5.75
CA LYS A 146 15.70 -9.42 5.46
C LYS A 146 14.96 -10.71 5.82
N LYS A 147 14.17 -10.69 6.91
CA LYS A 147 13.40 -11.84 7.40
C LYS A 147 12.16 -12.12 6.54
N TYR A 148 11.51 -11.09 6.00
CA TYR A 148 10.21 -11.22 5.34
C TYR A 148 10.18 -10.79 3.86
N ASP A 149 9.58 -11.67 3.04
CA ASP A 149 9.09 -11.54 1.64
C ASP A 149 8.21 -10.32 1.31
N VAL A 150 8.64 -9.06 1.49
CA VAL A 150 7.76 -7.90 1.22
C VAL A 150 7.90 -7.34 -0.20
N SER A 151 6.80 -6.89 -0.79
CA SER A 151 6.83 -6.22 -2.10
C SER A 151 7.11 -4.73 -1.97
N ILE A 152 6.39 -4.07 -1.06
CA ILE A 152 6.46 -2.64 -0.79
C ILE A 152 6.30 -2.47 0.72
N PHE A 153 7.12 -1.62 1.33
CA PHE A 153 6.93 -1.19 2.70
C PHE A 153 7.36 0.27 2.84
N PHE A 154 6.51 1.12 3.40
CA PHE A 154 6.87 2.49 3.70
C PHE A 154 6.19 3.00 4.96
N VAL A 155 6.84 3.98 5.58
CA VAL A 155 6.25 4.85 6.58
C VAL A 155 6.50 6.27 6.10
N SER A 156 5.44 7.05 5.92
CA SER A 156 5.52 8.34 5.25
C SER A 156 4.43 9.27 5.74
N TYR A 157 4.81 10.48 6.13
CA TYR A 157 3.87 11.60 6.29
C TYR A 157 3.71 12.43 5.02
N ALA A 158 4.43 12.09 3.94
CA ALA A 158 4.17 12.65 2.62
C ALA A 158 2.92 11.97 2.03
N PRO A 159 2.05 12.72 1.33
CA PRO A 159 1.00 12.12 0.51
C PRO A 159 1.57 11.10 -0.47
N GLN A 160 0.76 10.10 -0.83
CA GLN A 160 1.17 9.07 -1.77
C GLN A 160 1.29 9.66 -3.18
N ASP A 161 0.27 10.40 -3.61
CA ASP A 161 0.22 11.12 -4.88
C ASP A 161 -0.06 12.61 -4.67
N ILE A 162 0.26 13.42 -5.69
CA ILE A 162 0.10 14.89 -5.67
C ILE A 162 -1.35 15.34 -5.86
N GLU A 163 -2.20 14.44 -6.33
CA GLU A 163 -3.63 14.67 -6.59
C GLU A 163 -4.49 14.40 -5.33
N ASP A 164 -3.92 13.76 -4.31
CA ASP A 164 -4.63 13.39 -3.09
C ASP A 164 -4.90 14.59 -2.17
N SER A 165 -5.93 14.45 -1.32
CA SER A 165 -6.17 15.38 -0.22
C SER A 165 -4.99 15.32 0.76
N PRO A 166 -4.31 16.44 1.04
CA PRO A 166 -3.05 16.40 1.77
C PRO A 166 -3.29 16.14 3.26
N SER A 167 -3.26 14.87 3.66
CA SER A 167 -2.99 14.48 5.04
C SER A 167 -1.47 14.34 5.20
N PHE A 168 -0.88 15.18 6.04
CA PHE A 168 0.54 15.06 6.44
C PHE A 168 0.67 14.22 7.71
N GLU A 169 -0.19 13.22 7.85
CA GLU A 169 -0.17 12.25 8.94
C GLU A 169 0.68 11.07 8.51
N SER A 170 1.40 10.46 9.46
CA SER A 170 2.36 9.42 9.12
C SER A 170 1.63 8.11 8.88
N GLN A 171 1.56 7.73 7.61
CA GLN A 171 0.93 6.49 7.17
C GLN A 171 1.95 5.37 7.11
N VAL A 172 1.53 4.19 7.54
CA VAL A 172 2.25 2.93 7.35
C VAL A 172 1.59 2.19 6.21
N PHE A 173 2.37 1.64 5.29
CA PHE A 173 1.87 0.76 4.23
C PHE A 173 2.84 -0.38 4.01
N LEU A 174 2.35 -1.62 4.08
CA LEU A 174 3.08 -2.84 3.74
C LEU A 174 2.23 -3.65 2.77
N LYS A 175 2.84 -4.10 1.66
CA LYS A 175 2.24 -5.02 0.72
C LYS A 175 3.12 -6.25 0.59
N ALA A 176 2.54 -7.43 0.73
CA ALA A 176 3.25 -8.70 0.63
C ALA A 176 2.34 -9.85 0.17
N GLY A 177 2.92 -11.04 0.03
CA GLY A 177 2.18 -12.28 -0.14
C GLY A 177 1.44 -12.67 1.14
N LEU A 178 0.26 -13.28 1.00
CA LEU A 178 -0.55 -13.67 2.15
C LEU A 178 0.12 -14.72 3.05
N SER A 179 1.00 -15.54 2.49
CA SER A 179 1.75 -16.57 3.20
C SER A 179 2.63 -16.03 4.33
N LEU A 180 2.93 -14.72 4.37
CA LEU A 180 3.65 -14.14 5.51
C LEU A 180 2.89 -14.31 6.84
N LEU A 181 1.55 -14.31 6.83
CA LEU A 181 0.75 -14.51 8.04
C LEU A 181 0.77 -15.95 8.55
N GLU A 182 1.31 -16.90 7.80
CA GLU A 182 1.51 -18.27 8.27
C GLU A 182 2.70 -18.36 9.24
N ASN A 183 3.59 -17.35 9.24
CA ASN A 183 4.65 -17.23 10.24
C ASN A 183 4.08 -16.56 11.50
N PRO A 184 4.06 -17.25 12.67
CA PRO A 184 3.48 -16.72 13.89
C PRO A 184 4.22 -15.48 14.43
N GLU A 185 5.51 -15.31 14.14
CA GLU A 185 6.33 -14.20 14.63
C GLU A 185 6.12 -12.91 13.82
N PHE A 186 5.54 -13.00 12.61
CA PHE A 186 5.45 -11.87 11.69
C PHE A 186 4.70 -10.67 12.29
N ILE A 187 3.60 -10.94 12.99
CA ILE A 187 2.72 -9.90 13.53
C ILE A 187 3.42 -9.16 14.66
N ASP A 188 4.04 -9.89 15.60
CA ASP A 188 4.79 -9.31 16.71
C ASP A 188 5.99 -8.51 16.20
N ASP A 189 6.75 -9.07 15.26
CA ASP A 189 7.89 -8.37 14.65
C ASP A 189 7.47 -7.09 13.92
N PHE A 190 6.34 -7.15 13.19
CA PHE A 190 5.82 -5.99 12.47
C PHE A 190 5.39 -4.88 13.42
N LEU A 191 4.65 -5.22 14.48
CA LEU A 191 4.21 -4.25 15.49
C LEU A 191 5.40 -3.69 16.28
N GLY A 192 6.41 -4.51 16.56
CA GLY A 192 7.64 -4.13 17.24
C GLY A 192 8.52 -3.13 16.48
N LEU A 193 8.24 -2.88 15.19
CA LEU A 193 8.84 -1.77 14.42
C LEU A 193 8.40 -0.40 14.98
N PHE A 194 7.26 -0.34 15.67
CA PHE A 194 6.66 0.90 16.15
C PHE A 194 6.94 1.23 17.62
N ASP A 195 7.70 0.37 18.32
CA ASP A 195 8.03 0.56 19.74
C ASP A 195 9.02 1.70 19.98
N THR A 196 9.91 1.93 19.02
CA THR A 196 11.05 2.86 19.15
C THR A 196 10.95 4.00 18.13
N ILE A 197 9.75 4.52 17.94
CA ILE A 197 9.49 5.61 17.01
C ILE A 197 10.12 6.90 17.53
N VAL A 198 10.95 7.52 16.69
CA VAL A 198 11.46 8.87 16.92
C VAL A 198 10.61 9.88 16.14
N PRO A 199 10.12 10.96 16.77
CA PRO A 199 9.38 12.00 16.07
C PRO A 199 10.24 12.72 15.02
N GLU A 200 9.70 12.98 13.83
CA GLU A 200 10.35 13.83 12.83
C GLU A 200 10.29 15.32 13.27
N PRO A 201 11.37 16.10 13.14
CA PRO A 201 11.36 17.52 13.47
C PRO A 201 10.36 18.31 12.64
N SER A 202 9.61 19.21 13.29
CA SER A 202 8.57 20.03 12.65
C SER A 202 9.07 20.84 11.44
N LYS A 203 10.35 21.24 11.46
CA LYS A 203 10.99 21.97 10.34
C LYS A 203 10.97 21.16 9.04
N ARG A 204 11.32 19.87 9.08
CA ARG A 204 11.32 19.00 7.89
C ARG A 204 9.92 18.77 7.34
N VAL A 205 8.95 18.61 8.23
CA VAL A 205 7.54 18.46 7.84
C VAL A 205 7.05 19.72 7.12
N LEU A 206 7.40 20.90 7.65
CA LEU A 206 7.05 22.18 7.03
C LEU A 206 7.67 22.35 5.64
N GLU A 207 8.96 22.04 5.49
CA GLU A 207 9.68 22.11 4.21
C GLU A 207 9.01 21.21 3.15
N MET A 208 8.65 19.99 3.52
CA MET A 208 7.96 19.06 2.62
C MET A 208 6.55 19.57 2.26
N LYS A 209 5.80 20.07 3.24
CA LYS A 209 4.46 20.63 3.02
C LYS A 209 4.47 21.83 2.07
N GLN A 210 5.44 22.72 2.24
CA GLN A 210 5.63 23.85 1.32
C GLN A 210 6.01 23.38 -0.08
N GLY A 211 6.87 22.36 -0.19
CA GLY A 211 7.23 21.75 -1.47
C GLY A 211 6.03 21.13 -2.17
N TYR A 212 5.21 20.38 -1.43
CA TYR A 212 3.96 19.78 -1.92
C TYR A 212 3.01 20.83 -2.47
N ASN A 213 2.72 21.88 -1.69
CA ASN A 213 1.78 22.92 -2.11
C ASN A 213 2.25 23.62 -3.39
N ARG A 214 3.54 23.92 -3.52
CA ARG A 214 4.09 24.52 -4.75
C ARG A 214 3.93 23.61 -5.96
N ASP A 215 4.21 22.31 -5.80
CA ASP A 215 4.06 21.37 -6.90
C ASP A 215 2.57 21.18 -7.26
N ALA A 216 1.68 21.09 -6.27
CA ALA A 216 0.25 20.90 -6.46
C ALA A 216 -0.38 22.12 -7.15
N GLU A 217 0.03 23.34 -6.76
CA GLU A 217 -0.34 24.57 -7.48
C GLU A 217 0.18 24.56 -8.92
N ALA A 218 1.44 24.17 -9.13
CA ALA A 218 2.00 24.06 -10.48
C ALA A 218 1.25 23.03 -11.34
N LEU A 219 0.79 21.92 -10.74
CA LEU A 219 -0.04 20.92 -11.42
C LEU A 219 -1.41 21.50 -11.79
N LYS A 220 -2.11 22.12 -10.84
CA LYS A 220 -3.41 22.79 -11.10
C LYS A 220 -3.30 23.84 -12.21
N VAL A 221 -2.25 24.66 -12.19
CA VAL A 221 -1.98 25.64 -13.26
C VAL A 221 -1.76 24.95 -14.60
N ARG A 222 -1.05 23.82 -14.65
CA ARG A 222 -0.86 23.05 -15.88
C ARG A 222 -2.15 22.41 -16.38
N GLU A 223 -2.99 21.89 -15.49
CA GLU A 223 -4.27 21.28 -15.85
C GLU A 223 -5.26 22.31 -16.39
N ASN A 224 -5.27 23.51 -15.81
CA ASN A 224 -6.12 24.62 -16.23
C ASN A 224 -5.69 25.29 -17.55
N ARG A 225 -4.52 24.94 -18.09
CA ARG A 225 -4.10 25.41 -19.43
C ARG A 225 -4.96 24.81 -20.52
N SER A 226 -5.26 25.63 -21.53
CA SER A 226 -5.85 25.18 -22.78
C SER A 226 -4.96 24.14 -23.49
N PHE A 227 -5.54 23.37 -24.39
CA PHE A 227 -4.81 22.37 -25.18
C PHE A 227 -3.63 22.99 -25.95
N GLY A 228 -3.83 24.16 -26.56
CA GLY A 228 -2.79 24.90 -27.29
C GLY A 228 -1.62 25.31 -26.39
N GLU A 229 -1.91 25.77 -25.17
CA GLU A 229 -0.87 26.13 -24.19
C GLU A 229 -0.12 24.92 -23.64
N LYS A 230 -0.81 23.79 -23.43
CA LYS A 230 -0.17 22.52 -23.06
C LYS A 230 0.79 22.05 -24.15
N MET A 231 0.38 22.12 -25.41
CA MET A 231 1.20 21.71 -26.55
C MET A 231 2.40 22.64 -26.77
N ALA A 232 2.20 23.96 -26.68
CA ALA A 232 3.29 24.94 -26.76
C ALA A 232 4.32 24.77 -25.63
N PHE A 233 3.85 24.48 -24.41
CA PHE A 233 4.73 24.20 -23.27
C PHE A 233 5.57 22.93 -23.49
N TYR A 234 4.94 21.85 -23.97
CA TYR A 234 5.63 20.59 -24.28
C TYR A 234 6.72 20.77 -25.35
N LEU A 235 6.43 21.54 -26.41
CA LEU A 235 7.42 21.86 -27.46
C LEU A 235 8.60 22.68 -26.92
N ARG A 236 8.34 23.64 -26.02
CA ARG A 236 9.40 24.44 -25.37
C ARG A 236 10.29 23.61 -24.45
N GLU A 237 9.71 22.72 -23.64
CA GLU A 237 10.45 21.79 -22.76
C GLU A 237 11.32 20.83 -23.58
N LYS A 238 10.76 20.23 -24.63
CA LYS A 238 11.49 19.32 -25.54
C LYS A 238 12.70 20.00 -26.19
N ASN A 239 12.56 21.27 -26.55
CA ASN A 239 13.66 22.06 -27.14
C ASN A 239 14.73 22.47 -26.12
N LYS A 240 14.40 22.62 -24.83
CA LYS A 240 15.39 22.85 -23.76
C LYS A 240 16.23 21.61 -23.47
N ILE A 241 15.61 20.42 -23.50
CA ILE A 241 16.31 19.14 -23.27
C ILE A 241 17.29 18.84 -24.41
N ARG A 242 16.96 19.21 -25.66
CA ARG A 242 17.87 19.05 -26.81
C ARG A 242 19.07 20.00 -26.83
N LYS A 243 19.08 21.03 -25.97
CA LYS A 243 20.16 22.04 -25.90
C LYS A 243 21.12 21.83 -24.71
N LYS A 244 20.89 20.80 -23.89
CA LYS A 244 21.83 20.30 -22.88
C LYS A 244 22.46 19.01 -23.37
#